data_AF-A0A963VQ79-F1
#
_entry.id   AF-A0A963VQ79-F1
#
_cell.length_a   1.000
_cell.length_b   1.000
_cell.length_c   1.000
_cell.angle_alpha   90.00
_cell.angle_beta   90.00
_cell.angle_gamma   90.00
#
_symmetry.space_group_name_H-M   'P 1'
#
loop_
_entity.id
_entity.type
_entity.pdbx_description
1 polymer ?
#
loop_
_entity_poly.entity_id
_entity_poly.type
_entity_poly.pdbx_seq_one_letter_code
_entity_poly.pdbx_strand_id
1 'polypeptide(L)'
;MQDVFIYDHVRTPRGRGRPDGSLHEIPAIELVTQLLEAVRDRNSLDTALLDDVVIGCAQPVGEQGGVLARGAVLNANYAESVAGQQLHRFCASGLEAVNNVAAQVATGMASAGIGGGVESMSRVVMGYDSGAWVADPAVALHNHYAPQGIGADIIATLEGYSREDVDAYAVESQRRAAASWDAGHFARSIVPVKDVIGEVILDHDEYRRPQTTLESLGSLKPAFTGFAEMGFARVAKERYPQIDELVHVHTGGNSSGIVDGSGIVLLGNAEFGKAAGLKPRARIRAWASIGSEPTIMLTAPVDVA
;
A
#
# COMPACT_ATOMS: atom_id res chain seq x y z
N MET A 1 -3.75 -27.49 7.85
CA MET A 1 -3.92 -26.31 6.97
C MET A 1 -3.47 -26.72 5.58
N GLN A 2 -4.23 -26.34 4.56
CA GLN A 2 -3.84 -26.55 3.17
C GLN A 2 -2.65 -25.64 2.82
N ASP A 3 -1.80 -26.09 1.90
CA ASP A 3 -0.78 -25.20 1.33
C ASP A 3 -1.45 -24.14 0.45
N VAL A 4 -1.02 -22.89 0.60
CA VAL A 4 -1.50 -21.74 -0.18
C VAL A 4 -0.40 -21.31 -1.15
N PHE A 5 -0.75 -21.18 -2.42
CA PHE A 5 0.17 -20.79 -3.48
C PHE A 5 -0.21 -19.45 -4.08
N ILE A 6 0.80 -18.68 -4.47
CA ILE A 6 0.64 -17.52 -5.36
C ILE A 6 0.76 -18.05 -6.78
N TYR A 7 -0.29 -17.86 -7.58
CA TYR A 7 -0.30 -18.20 -8.99
C TYR A 7 0.03 -17.01 -9.86
N ASP A 8 -0.38 -15.82 -9.44
CA ASP A 8 -0.08 -14.63 -10.20
C ASP A 8 -0.09 -13.32 -9.40
N HIS A 9 0.51 -12.27 -9.95
CA HIS A 9 0.48 -10.92 -9.37
C HIS A 9 0.70 -9.83 -10.42
N VAL A 10 -0.02 -8.73 -10.24
CA VAL A 10 0.08 -7.52 -11.06
C VAL A 10 -0.12 -6.28 -10.21
N ARG A 11 0.39 -5.14 -10.69
CA ARG A 11 0.08 -3.82 -10.16
C ARG A 11 0.01 -2.81 -11.29
N THR A 12 -0.68 -1.71 -11.07
CA THR A 12 -0.60 -0.55 -11.94
C THR A 12 0.79 0.10 -11.79
N PRO A 13 1.25 0.90 -12.76
CA PRO A 13 2.20 1.96 -12.44
C PRO A 13 1.65 2.88 -11.35
N ARG A 14 2.54 3.55 -10.63
CA ARG A 14 2.16 4.57 -9.65
C ARG A 14 2.17 5.95 -10.27
N GLY A 15 0.99 6.55 -10.39
CA GLY A 15 0.82 7.95 -10.77
C GLY A 15 1.13 8.89 -9.60
N ARG A 16 1.56 10.12 -9.87
CA ARG A 16 1.73 11.11 -8.79
C ARG A 16 0.37 11.38 -8.14
N GLY A 17 0.28 11.33 -6.81
CA GLY A 17 -0.97 11.53 -6.07
C GLY A 17 -1.32 13.01 -5.92
N ARG A 18 -1.43 13.71 -7.06
CA ARG A 18 -1.71 15.15 -7.19
C ARG A 18 -2.69 15.36 -8.35
N PRO A 19 -3.39 16.51 -8.42
CA PRO A 19 -4.31 16.81 -9.52
C PRO A 19 -3.66 16.78 -10.92
N ASP A 20 -2.34 16.94 -11.01
CA ASP A 20 -1.52 16.90 -12.23
C ASP A 20 -0.76 15.57 -12.43
N GLY A 21 -1.12 14.53 -11.67
CA GLY A 21 -0.61 13.17 -11.90
C GLY A 21 -1.44 12.43 -12.95
N SER A 22 -0.81 11.55 -13.72
CA SER A 22 -1.49 10.93 -14.89
C SER A 22 -2.68 10.06 -14.50
N LEU A 23 -2.69 9.46 -13.30
CA LEU A 23 -3.81 8.64 -12.85
C LEU A 23 -4.95 9.45 -12.20
N HIS A 24 -4.84 10.77 -12.07
CA HIS A 24 -5.87 11.59 -11.42
C HIS A 24 -7.23 11.53 -12.13
N GLU A 25 -7.22 11.34 -13.45
CA GLU A 25 -8.44 11.20 -14.26
C GLU A 25 -9.07 9.81 -14.20
N ILE A 26 -8.38 8.82 -13.62
CA ILE A 26 -8.82 7.43 -13.53
C ILE A 26 -9.49 7.19 -12.17
N PRO A 27 -10.78 6.80 -12.12
CA PRO A 27 -11.43 6.43 -10.86
C PRO A 27 -10.72 5.26 -10.18
N ALA A 28 -10.65 5.27 -8.84
CA ALA A 28 -9.97 4.20 -8.09
C ALA A 28 -10.49 2.78 -8.42
N ILE A 29 -11.79 2.62 -8.68
CA ILE A 29 -12.37 1.33 -9.06
C ILE A 29 -11.79 0.79 -10.38
N GLU A 30 -11.52 1.65 -11.36
CA GLU A 30 -10.95 1.27 -12.65
C GLU A 30 -9.52 0.73 -12.51
N LEU A 31 -8.75 1.24 -11.55
CA LEU A 31 -7.43 0.71 -11.24
C LEU A 31 -7.49 -0.76 -10.80
N VAL A 32 -8.52 -1.16 -10.04
CA VAL A 32 -8.71 -2.56 -9.64
C VAL A 32 -9.30 -3.37 -10.80
N THR A 33 -10.31 -2.84 -11.49
CA THR A 33 -10.95 -3.51 -12.63
C THR A 33 -9.94 -3.91 -13.69
N GLN A 34 -9.09 -2.99 -14.14
CA GLN A 34 -8.10 -3.28 -15.18
C GLN A 34 -7.07 -4.32 -14.74
N LEU A 35 -6.73 -4.40 -13.44
CA LEU A 35 -5.86 -5.46 -12.93
C LEU A 35 -6.56 -6.82 -12.89
N LEU A 36 -7.84 -6.86 -12.50
CA LEU A 36 -8.64 -8.08 -12.55
C LEU A 36 -8.74 -8.58 -14.00
N GLU A 37 -9.06 -7.71 -14.95
CA GLU A 37 -9.07 -8.05 -16.38
C GLU A 37 -7.71 -8.57 -16.86
N ALA A 38 -6.61 -7.92 -16.48
CA ALA A 38 -5.27 -8.36 -16.84
C ALA A 38 -4.95 -9.76 -16.29
N VAL A 39 -5.32 -10.05 -15.03
CA VAL A 39 -5.14 -11.39 -14.44
C VAL A 39 -6.03 -12.41 -15.15
N ARG A 40 -7.30 -12.09 -15.43
CA ARG A 40 -8.22 -12.97 -16.16
C ARG A 40 -7.66 -13.31 -17.54
N ASP A 41 -7.33 -12.29 -18.33
CA ASP A 41 -7.01 -12.44 -19.75
C ASP A 41 -5.67 -13.13 -19.95
N ARG A 42 -4.63 -12.72 -19.21
CA ARG A 42 -3.28 -13.28 -19.40
C ARG A 42 -3.14 -14.72 -18.89
N ASN A 43 -4.07 -15.16 -18.06
CA ASN A 43 -4.13 -16.52 -17.54
C ASN A 43 -5.24 -17.36 -18.19
N SER A 44 -6.09 -16.77 -19.05
CA SER A 44 -7.32 -17.41 -19.54
C SER A 44 -8.14 -18.02 -18.40
N LEU A 45 -8.23 -17.29 -17.28
CA LEU A 45 -8.80 -17.78 -16.02
C LEU A 45 -10.33 -17.88 -16.13
N ASP A 46 -10.87 -19.06 -15.84
CA ASP A 46 -12.29 -19.20 -15.53
C ASP A 46 -12.56 -18.56 -14.16
N THR A 47 -13.18 -17.38 -14.17
CA THR A 47 -13.44 -16.59 -12.97
C THR A 47 -14.43 -17.27 -12.01
N ALA A 48 -15.24 -18.24 -12.48
CA ALA A 48 -16.14 -19.01 -11.62
C ALA A 48 -15.40 -19.93 -10.64
N LEU A 49 -14.08 -20.13 -10.83
CA LEU A 49 -13.22 -20.88 -9.91
C LEU A 49 -12.77 -20.06 -8.69
N LEU A 50 -13.06 -18.76 -8.64
CA LEU A 50 -12.72 -17.90 -7.51
C LEU A 50 -13.88 -17.80 -6.53
N ASP A 51 -13.54 -17.79 -5.24
CA ASP A 51 -14.53 -17.67 -4.17
C ASP A 51 -14.67 -16.21 -3.69
N ASP A 52 -13.56 -15.48 -3.60
CA ASP A 52 -13.53 -14.13 -3.00
C ASP A 52 -12.47 -13.20 -3.62
N VAL A 53 -12.75 -11.90 -3.60
CA VAL A 53 -11.82 -10.83 -3.93
C VAL A 53 -11.77 -9.83 -2.78
N VAL A 54 -10.59 -9.73 -2.17
CA VAL A 54 -10.31 -8.93 -0.98
C VAL A 54 -9.43 -7.76 -1.36
N ILE A 55 -9.92 -6.54 -1.19
CA ILE A 55 -9.17 -5.32 -1.51
C ILE A 55 -8.98 -4.48 -0.25
N GLY A 56 -7.73 -4.25 0.10
CA GLY A 56 -7.33 -3.28 1.10
C GLY A 56 -7.45 -1.85 0.57
N CYS A 57 -8.10 -0.97 1.33
CA CYS A 57 -8.28 0.44 1.00
C CYS A 57 -8.18 1.26 2.29
N ALA A 58 -7.21 2.15 2.38
CA ALA A 58 -6.98 2.93 3.59
C ALA A 58 -7.93 4.14 3.67
N GLN A 59 -8.53 4.61 2.59
CA GLN A 59 -9.53 5.70 2.66
C GLN A 59 -10.87 5.24 2.05
N PRO A 60 -11.65 4.39 2.75
CA PRO A 60 -12.83 3.71 2.23
C PRO A 60 -14.08 4.61 2.13
N VAL A 61 -13.93 5.80 1.57
CA VAL A 61 -14.96 6.84 1.49
C VAL A 61 -15.10 7.37 0.06
N GLY A 62 -16.23 7.99 -0.26
CA GLY A 62 -16.49 8.53 -1.60
C GLY A 62 -16.38 7.44 -2.67
N GLU A 63 -15.58 7.70 -3.72
CA GLU A 63 -15.38 6.74 -4.82
C GLU A 63 -14.68 5.45 -4.40
N GLN A 64 -14.04 5.42 -3.22
CA GLN A 64 -13.38 4.25 -2.64
C GLN A 64 -14.23 3.54 -1.58
N GLY A 65 -15.45 4.02 -1.33
CA GLY A 65 -16.40 3.43 -0.39
C GLY A 65 -17.28 2.35 -1.02
N GLY A 66 -18.29 1.89 -0.26
CA GLY A 66 -19.34 1.02 -0.81
C GLY A 66 -18.88 -0.38 -1.21
N VAL A 67 -17.80 -0.91 -0.59
CA VAL A 67 -17.19 -2.20 -0.94
C VAL A 67 -16.72 -2.22 -2.40
N LEU A 68 -15.76 -1.34 -2.71
CA LEU A 68 -15.14 -1.17 -4.03
C LEU A 68 -14.70 -2.50 -4.64
N ALA A 69 -14.23 -3.46 -3.82
CA ALA A 69 -13.87 -4.80 -4.26
C ALA A 69 -15.00 -5.49 -5.05
N ARG A 70 -16.24 -5.48 -4.53
CA ARG A 70 -17.37 -6.12 -5.20
C ARG A 70 -17.77 -5.35 -6.46
N GLY A 71 -17.70 -4.02 -6.42
CA GLY A 71 -17.88 -3.18 -7.60
C GLY A 71 -16.90 -3.58 -8.72
N ALA A 72 -15.61 -3.70 -8.38
CA ALA A 72 -14.55 -4.05 -9.34
C ALA A 72 -14.73 -5.45 -9.93
N VAL A 73 -15.14 -6.45 -9.13
CA VAL A 73 -15.46 -7.81 -9.61
C VAL A 73 -16.54 -7.79 -10.68
N LEU A 74 -17.65 -7.09 -10.42
CA LEU A 74 -18.75 -6.99 -11.38
C LEU A 74 -18.35 -6.20 -12.62
N ASN A 75 -17.63 -5.09 -12.45
CA ASN A 75 -17.16 -4.25 -13.55
C ASN A 75 -16.16 -4.98 -14.45
N ALA A 76 -15.30 -5.84 -13.88
CA ALA A 76 -14.36 -6.69 -14.61
C ALA A 76 -15.01 -7.93 -15.26
N ASN A 77 -16.35 -8.06 -15.22
CA ASN A 77 -17.10 -9.21 -15.74
C ASN A 77 -16.60 -10.55 -15.19
N TYR A 78 -16.20 -10.60 -13.93
CA TYR A 78 -15.99 -11.86 -13.22
C TYR A 78 -17.35 -12.51 -12.92
N ALA A 79 -17.37 -13.82 -12.70
CA ALA A 79 -18.59 -14.54 -12.37
C ALA A 79 -19.32 -13.91 -11.17
N GLU A 80 -20.64 -13.76 -11.27
CA GLU A 80 -21.46 -13.10 -10.25
C GLU A 80 -21.37 -13.77 -8.88
N SER A 81 -21.02 -15.07 -8.85
CA SER A 81 -20.79 -15.88 -7.65
C SER A 81 -19.55 -15.48 -6.84
N VAL A 82 -18.58 -14.81 -7.45
CA VAL A 82 -17.32 -14.42 -6.80
C VAL A 82 -17.60 -13.33 -5.76
N ALA A 83 -17.38 -13.58 -4.48
CA ALA A 83 -17.62 -12.57 -3.45
C ALA A 83 -16.65 -11.37 -3.57
N GLY A 84 -16.94 -10.31 -2.82
CA GLY A 84 -16.04 -9.17 -2.73
C GLY A 84 -16.12 -8.54 -1.35
N GLN A 85 -14.96 -8.29 -0.75
CA GLN A 85 -14.87 -7.61 0.54
C GLN A 85 -13.78 -6.52 0.51
N GLN A 86 -13.99 -5.49 1.31
CA GLN A 86 -13.06 -4.39 1.48
C GLN A 86 -12.62 -4.34 2.94
N LEU A 87 -11.33 -4.12 3.18
CA LEU A 87 -10.79 -4.01 4.53
C LEU A 87 -9.83 -2.82 4.66
N HIS A 88 -9.62 -2.40 5.89
CA HIS A 88 -8.70 -1.34 6.24
C HIS A 88 -7.84 -1.78 7.42
N ARG A 89 -6.53 -1.93 7.19
CA ARG A 89 -5.47 -2.06 8.21
C ARG A 89 -4.36 -1.03 7.96
N PHE A 90 -4.72 0.23 7.72
CA PHE A 90 -3.81 1.33 7.40
C PHE A 90 -2.83 0.93 6.27
N CYS A 91 -1.55 1.25 6.42
CA CYS A 91 -0.49 0.98 5.44
C CYS A 91 -0.35 -0.50 5.06
N ALA A 92 -0.82 -1.43 5.91
CA ALA A 92 -0.72 -2.86 5.68
C ALA A 92 -1.92 -3.45 4.93
N SER A 93 -2.95 -2.66 4.60
CA SER A 93 -4.23 -3.15 4.06
C SER A 93 -4.07 -4.07 2.84
N GLY A 94 -3.18 -3.74 1.90
CA GLY A 94 -2.95 -4.57 0.72
C GLY A 94 -2.36 -5.95 1.05
N LEU A 95 -1.43 -6.02 2.00
CA LEU A 95 -0.86 -7.28 2.46
C LEU A 95 -1.85 -8.05 3.36
N GLU A 96 -2.63 -7.34 4.18
CA GLU A 96 -3.69 -7.95 4.99
C GLU A 96 -4.74 -8.64 4.12
N ALA A 97 -5.10 -8.06 2.98
CA ALA A 97 -5.99 -8.69 2.03
C ALA A 97 -5.43 -10.01 1.49
N VAL A 98 -4.14 -10.05 1.17
CA VAL A 98 -3.43 -11.29 0.77
C VAL A 98 -3.44 -12.31 1.92
N ASN A 99 -3.18 -11.88 3.15
CA ASN A 99 -3.22 -12.75 4.33
C ASN A 99 -4.63 -13.28 4.61
N ASN A 100 -5.67 -12.47 4.40
CA ASN A 100 -7.05 -12.88 4.59
C ASN A 100 -7.43 -13.98 3.60
N VAL A 101 -7.15 -13.80 2.30
CA VAL A 101 -7.36 -14.84 1.28
C VAL A 101 -6.52 -16.08 1.59
N ALA A 102 -5.26 -15.90 1.98
CA ALA A 102 -4.42 -17.04 2.36
C ALA A 102 -5.00 -17.81 3.55
N ALA A 103 -5.55 -17.13 4.55
CA ALA A 103 -6.22 -17.77 5.67
C ALA A 103 -7.47 -18.54 5.23
N GLN A 104 -8.32 -17.94 4.39
CA GLN A 104 -9.51 -18.61 3.84
C GLN A 104 -9.13 -19.90 3.07
N VAL A 105 -8.08 -19.85 2.25
CA VAL A 105 -7.59 -21.02 1.50
C VAL A 105 -6.97 -22.07 2.44
N ALA A 106 -6.13 -21.64 3.39
CA ALA A 106 -5.46 -22.53 4.32
C ALA A 106 -6.43 -23.30 5.23
N THR A 107 -7.58 -22.71 5.57
CA THR A 107 -8.65 -23.33 6.36
C THR A 107 -9.65 -24.12 5.51
N GLY A 108 -9.56 -24.05 4.18
CA GLY A 108 -10.50 -24.70 3.26
C GLY A 108 -11.87 -24.00 3.16
N MET A 109 -11.97 -22.76 3.62
CA MET A 109 -13.17 -21.92 3.43
C MET A 109 -13.31 -21.43 1.98
N ALA A 110 -12.18 -21.28 1.29
CA ALA A 110 -12.09 -20.97 -0.13
C ALA A 110 -11.10 -21.93 -0.81
N SER A 111 -11.31 -22.21 -2.10
CA SER A 111 -10.32 -22.88 -2.95
C SER A 111 -9.32 -21.87 -3.54
N ALA A 112 -9.80 -20.67 -3.88
CA ALA A 112 -9.00 -19.58 -4.43
C ALA A 112 -9.63 -18.21 -4.25
N GLY A 113 -8.79 -17.18 -4.32
CA GLY A 113 -9.23 -15.80 -4.28
C GLY A 113 -8.15 -14.83 -4.70
N ILE A 114 -8.50 -13.55 -4.74
CA ILE A 114 -7.56 -12.47 -5.06
C ILE A 114 -7.44 -11.55 -3.86
N GLY A 115 -6.22 -11.33 -3.39
CA GLY A 115 -5.92 -10.36 -2.34
C GLY A 115 -5.09 -9.21 -2.89
N GLY A 116 -5.37 -7.97 -2.48
CA GLY A 116 -4.64 -6.82 -2.98
C GLY A 116 -5.04 -5.51 -2.31
N GLY A 117 -4.75 -4.39 -2.96
CA GLY A 117 -5.16 -3.08 -2.47
C GLY A 117 -5.25 -2.03 -3.56
N VAL A 118 -5.92 -0.94 -3.24
CA VAL A 118 -6.02 0.26 -4.09
C VAL A 118 -6.03 1.51 -3.24
N GLU A 119 -5.39 2.55 -3.75
CA GLU A 119 -5.51 3.91 -3.22
C GLU A 119 -5.35 4.91 -4.36
N SER A 120 -6.21 5.93 -4.41
CA SER A 120 -6.13 7.07 -5.32
C SER A 120 -6.02 8.34 -4.49
N MET A 121 -4.82 8.58 -3.97
CA MET A 121 -4.54 9.66 -3.03
C MET A 121 -4.67 11.07 -3.64
N SER A 122 -4.62 11.21 -4.96
CA SER A 122 -4.92 12.46 -5.67
C SER A 122 -6.39 12.83 -5.62
N ARG A 123 -7.28 11.86 -5.39
CA ARG A 123 -8.75 12.00 -5.42
C ARG A 123 -9.37 11.84 -4.04
N VAL A 124 -8.89 10.89 -3.25
CA VAL A 124 -9.30 10.64 -1.86
C VAL A 124 -8.08 10.84 -0.96
N VAL A 125 -7.98 12.04 -0.39
CA VAL A 125 -6.79 12.44 0.38
C VAL A 125 -6.72 11.70 1.70
N MET A 126 -5.51 11.31 2.09
CA MET A 126 -5.22 10.70 3.39
C MET A 126 -5.82 11.53 4.54
N GLY A 127 -6.57 10.86 5.41
CA GLY A 127 -7.28 11.46 6.55
C GLY A 127 -8.75 11.77 6.28
N TYR A 128 -9.30 11.49 5.09
CA TYR A 128 -10.74 11.63 4.83
C TYR A 128 -11.59 10.65 5.66
N ASP A 129 -11.02 9.52 6.05
CA ASP A 129 -11.65 8.56 6.93
C ASP A 129 -11.27 8.73 8.41
N SER A 130 -10.68 9.89 8.79
CA SER A 130 -10.18 10.17 10.14
C SER A 130 -11.18 9.72 11.21
N GLY A 131 -10.90 8.58 11.82
CA GLY A 131 -11.77 7.92 12.78
C GLY A 131 -11.52 8.37 14.21
N ALA A 132 -12.19 7.71 15.16
CA ALA A 132 -12.15 8.05 16.59
C ALA A 132 -10.73 8.14 17.17
N TRP A 133 -9.78 7.32 16.67
CA TRP A 133 -8.40 7.34 17.18
C TRP A 133 -7.71 8.72 17.05
N VAL A 134 -8.04 9.46 15.99
CA VAL A 134 -7.48 10.80 15.73
C VAL A 134 -8.46 11.90 16.15
N ALA A 135 -9.75 11.71 15.85
CA ALA A 135 -10.76 12.77 15.96
C ALA A 135 -11.41 12.88 17.34
N ASP A 136 -11.45 11.80 18.14
CA ASP A 136 -12.00 11.84 19.49
C ASP A 136 -10.93 12.30 20.48
N PRO A 137 -11.10 13.44 21.18
CA PRO A 137 -10.07 13.96 22.08
C PRO A 137 -9.74 13.03 23.24
N ALA A 138 -10.71 12.30 23.78
CA ALA A 138 -10.47 11.39 24.90
C ALA A 138 -9.62 10.20 24.44
N VAL A 139 -9.89 9.67 23.25
CA VAL A 139 -9.11 8.59 22.65
C VAL A 139 -7.72 9.08 22.26
N ALA A 140 -7.60 10.21 21.57
CA ALA A 140 -6.32 10.75 21.11
C ALA A 140 -5.38 11.10 22.29
N LEU A 141 -5.91 11.74 23.34
CA LEU A 141 -5.14 12.08 24.55
C LEU A 141 -4.73 10.82 25.32
N HIS A 142 -5.64 9.86 25.50
CA HIS A 142 -5.32 8.62 26.23
C HIS A 142 -4.21 7.81 25.54
N ASN A 143 -4.20 7.80 24.20
CA ASN A 143 -3.26 7.01 23.42
C ASN A 143 -2.00 7.79 23.01
N HIS A 144 -1.82 9.03 23.47
CA HIS A 144 -0.71 9.90 23.06
C HIS A 144 -0.56 9.95 21.52
N TYR A 145 -1.68 10.11 20.81
CA TYR A 145 -1.67 10.07 19.35
C TYR A 145 -0.69 11.11 18.78
N ALA A 146 0.16 10.65 17.86
CA ALA A 146 1.06 11.49 17.08
C ALA A 146 0.97 11.09 15.59
N PRO A 147 1.04 12.05 14.65
CA PRO A 147 1.13 11.74 13.22
C PRO A 147 2.38 10.91 12.91
N GLN A 148 2.28 10.04 11.91
CA GLN A 148 3.37 9.13 11.49
C GLN A 148 4.72 9.83 11.20
N GLY A 149 4.70 11.06 10.69
CA GLY A 149 5.92 11.85 10.46
C GLY A 149 6.64 12.23 11.76
N ILE A 150 5.89 12.50 12.83
CA ILE A 150 6.44 12.73 14.17
C ILE A 150 7.00 11.41 14.72
N GLY A 151 6.30 10.29 14.56
CA GLY A 151 6.82 8.97 14.92
C GLY A 151 8.16 8.64 14.24
N ALA A 152 8.29 8.95 12.95
CA ALA A 152 9.54 8.77 12.22
C ALA A 152 10.69 9.65 12.77
N ASP A 153 10.43 10.92 13.05
CA ASP A 153 11.42 11.82 13.68
C ASP A 153 11.77 11.39 15.12
N ILE A 154 10.84 10.79 15.88
CA ILE A 154 11.11 10.19 17.20
C ILE A 154 12.11 9.05 17.05
N ILE A 155 11.91 8.13 16.08
CA ILE A 155 12.83 7.02 15.82
C ILE A 155 14.22 7.57 15.50
N ALA A 156 14.31 8.52 14.56
CA ALA A 156 15.59 9.11 14.20
C ALA A 156 16.30 9.76 15.39
N THR A 157 15.53 10.44 16.25
CA THR A 157 16.07 11.09 17.45
C THR A 157 16.59 10.08 18.48
N LEU A 158 15.84 9.00 18.74
CA LEU A 158 16.20 7.98 19.73
C LEU A 158 17.37 7.11 19.28
N GLU A 159 17.40 6.75 17.99
CA GLU A 159 18.43 5.88 17.42
C GLU A 159 19.65 6.65 16.91
N GLY A 160 19.59 7.99 16.89
CA GLY A 160 20.69 8.85 16.46
C GLY A 160 20.92 8.87 14.95
N TYR A 161 19.88 8.63 14.15
CA TYR A 161 19.97 8.76 12.69
C TYR A 161 19.99 10.22 12.27
N SER A 162 21.07 10.62 11.60
CA SER A 162 21.25 11.97 11.09
C SER A 162 20.43 12.23 9.82
N ARG A 163 20.34 13.50 9.43
CA ARG A 163 19.77 13.90 8.14
C ARG A 163 20.51 13.24 6.96
N GLU A 164 21.82 13.11 7.06
CA GLU A 164 22.64 12.46 6.03
C GLU A 164 22.31 10.97 5.92
N ASP A 165 22.11 10.27 7.05
CA ASP A 165 21.77 8.83 7.04
C ASP A 165 20.45 8.55 6.34
N VAL A 166 19.40 9.31 6.67
CA VAL A 166 18.07 9.12 6.08
C VAL A 166 18.03 9.55 4.60
N ASP A 167 18.78 10.59 4.22
CA ASP A 167 18.90 11.01 2.82
C ASP A 167 19.74 10.01 2.01
N ALA A 168 20.79 9.42 2.58
CA ALA A 168 21.60 8.39 1.92
C ALA A 168 20.76 7.15 1.58
N TYR A 169 19.88 6.72 2.49
CA TYR A 169 18.93 5.64 2.20
C TYR A 169 17.96 6.02 1.06
N ALA A 170 17.48 7.27 1.04
CA ALA A 170 16.59 7.76 0.00
C ALA A 170 17.26 7.80 -1.39
N VAL A 171 18.52 8.25 -1.49
CA VAL A 171 19.32 8.19 -2.72
C VAL A 171 19.44 6.75 -3.22
N GLU A 172 19.80 5.83 -2.32
CA GLU A 172 19.97 4.43 -2.67
C GLU A 172 18.65 3.78 -3.15
N SER A 173 17.52 4.16 -2.55
CA SER A 173 16.18 3.74 -3.01
C SER A 173 15.90 4.19 -4.44
N GLN A 174 16.16 5.45 -4.78
CA GLN A 174 15.98 6.00 -6.14
C GLN A 174 16.90 5.30 -7.15
N ARG A 175 18.15 5.05 -6.78
CA ARG A 175 19.12 4.34 -7.61
C ARG A 175 18.68 2.89 -7.90
N ARG A 176 18.23 2.15 -6.88
CA ARG A 176 17.72 0.77 -7.02
C ARG A 176 16.45 0.71 -7.88
N ALA A 177 15.54 1.66 -7.69
CA ALA A 177 14.34 1.77 -8.50
C ALA A 177 14.70 2.01 -9.97
N ALA A 178 15.62 2.93 -10.26
CA ALA A 178 16.09 3.19 -11.62
C ALA A 178 16.71 1.95 -12.26
N ALA A 179 17.68 1.33 -11.59
CA ALA A 179 18.33 0.12 -12.08
C ALA A 179 17.34 -1.04 -12.34
N SER A 180 16.30 -1.18 -11.52
CA SER A 180 15.28 -2.23 -11.70
C SER A 180 14.38 -2.01 -12.91
N TRP A 181 14.06 -0.75 -13.21
CA TRP A 181 13.32 -0.38 -14.40
C TRP A 181 14.18 -0.54 -15.67
N ASP A 182 15.42 -0.08 -15.64
CA ASP A 182 16.36 -0.21 -16.76
C ASP A 182 16.66 -1.69 -17.09
N ALA A 183 16.71 -2.54 -16.06
CA ALA A 183 16.89 -3.99 -16.21
C ALA A 183 15.59 -4.75 -16.58
N GLY A 184 14.46 -4.06 -16.71
CA GLY A 184 13.18 -4.68 -17.10
C GLY A 184 12.56 -5.61 -16.05
N HIS A 185 12.94 -5.51 -14.78
CA HIS A 185 12.44 -6.39 -13.72
C HIS A 185 10.91 -6.35 -13.54
N PHE A 186 10.27 -5.25 -13.95
CA PHE A 186 8.84 -5.04 -13.79
C PHE A 186 8.00 -5.37 -15.04
N ALA A 187 8.62 -5.75 -16.15
CA ALA A 187 7.97 -5.90 -17.46
C ALA A 187 6.77 -6.87 -17.47
N ARG A 188 6.73 -7.84 -16.54
CA ARG A 188 5.63 -8.82 -16.43
C ARG A 188 4.61 -8.53 -15.33
N SER A 189 4.84 -7.50 -14.52
CA SER A 189 4.03 -7.23 -13.32
C SER A 189 3.41 -5.85 -13.31
N ILE A 190 3.87 -4.93 -14.17
CA ILE A 190 3.20 -3.66 -14.41
C ILE A 190 2.18 -3.86 -15.52
N VAL A 191 0.93 -3.52 -15.24
CA VAL A 191 -0.14 -3.41 -16.22
C VAL A 191 -0.33 -1.93 -16.53
N PRO A 192 -0.05 -1.46 -17.76
CA PRO A 192 -0.34 -0.07 -18.14
C PRO A 192 -1.82 0.26 -17.91
N VAL A 193 -2.08 1.43 -17.35
CA VAL A 193 -3.45 1.92 -17.14
C VAL A 193 -3.91 2.62 -18.40
N LYS A 194 -5.14 2.32 -18.81
CA LYS A 194 -5.77 2.87 -20.01
C LYS A 194 -6.99 3.71 -19.66
N ASP A 195 -7.34 4.62 -20.58
CA ASP A 195 -8.58 5.36 -20.53
C ASP A 195 -9.77 4.57 -21.13
N VAL A 196 -10.92 5.23 -21.21
CA VAL A 196 -12.18 4.66 -21.71
C VAL A 196 -12.20 4.34 -23.20
N ILE A 197 -11.25 4.88 -23.99
CA ILE A 197 -11.10 4.55 -25.43
C ILE A 197 -9.96 3.56 -25.67
N GLY A 198 -9.26 3.13 -24.62
CA GLY A 198 -8.20 2.12 -24.66
C GLY A 198 -6.80 2.68 -24.87
N GLU A 199 -6.63 4.01 -24.85
CA GLU A 199 -5.31 4.65 -24.94
C GLU A 199 -4.57 4.54 -23.61
N VAL A 200 -3.25 4.40 -23.68
CA VAL A 200 -2.41 4.26 -22.47
C VAL A 200 -2.23 5.63 -21.82
N ILE A 201 -2.72 5.76 -20.59
CA ILE A 201 -2.55 6.95 -19.74
C ILE A 201 -1.22 6.89 -18.98
N LEU A 202 -0.86 5.71 -18.47
CA LEU A 202 0.40 5.53 -17.76
C LEU A 202 0.92 4.10 -17.87
N ASP A 203 2.22 3.94 -18.12
CA ASP A 203 2.92 2.66 -18.22
C ASP A 203 4.18 2.55 -17.33
N HIS A 204 4.51 3.60 -16.59
CA HIS A 204 5.69 3.67 -15.73
C HIS A 204 5.44 4.38 -14.40
N ASP A 205 6.24 4.08 -13.37
CA ASP A 205 6.16 4.77 -12.08
C ASP A 205 6.61 6.25 -12.21
N GLU A 206 5.69 7.20 -12.09
CA GLU A 206 5.94 8.64 -12.30
C GLU A 206 6.70 9.32 -11.17
N TYR A 207 6.64 8.76 -9.97
CA TYR A 207 7.22 9.39 -8.77
C TYR A 207 8.74 9.19 -8.65
N ARG A 208 9.33 8.37 -9.53
CA ARG A 208 10.78 8.13 -9.56
C ARG A 208 11.54 9.40 -9.89
N ARG A 209 12.65 9.60 -9.20
CA ARG A 209 13.62 10.68 -9.44
C ARG A 209 15.02 10.06 -9.56
N PRO A 210 15.38 9.44 -10.69
CA PRO A 210 16.65 8.73 -10.85
C PRO A 210 17.88 9.59 -10.59
N GLN A 211 17.78 10.90 -10.81
CA GLN A 211 18.88 11.85 -10.68
C GLN A 211 19.03 12.42 -9.26
N THR A 212 18.39 11.78 -8.27
CA THR A 212 18.44 12.22 -6.87
C THR A 212 19.87 12.12 -6.34
N THR A 213 20.38 13.20 -5.77
CA THR A 213 21.69 13.28 -5.14
C THR A 213 21.55 13.66 -3.66
N LEU A 214 22.56 13.33 -2.85
CA LEU A 214 22.59 13.74 -1.44
C LEU A 214 22.49 15.26 -1.28
N GLU A 215 23.17 16.02 -2.14
CA GLU A 215 23.08 17.49 -2.20
C GLU A 215 21.65 17.97 -2.48
N SER A 216 20.99 17.39 -3.49
CA SER A 216 19.61 17.76 -3.84
C SER A 216 18.65 17.49 -2.68
N LEU A 217 18.82 16.37 -1.97
CA LEU A 217 18.00 16.04 -0.81
C LEU A 217 18.31 16.94 0.37
N GLY A 218 19.57 17.24 0.67
CA GLY A 218 19.99 18.11 1.78
C GLY A 218 19.40 19.53 1.69
N SER A 219 19.08 19.98 0.48
CA SER A 219 18.42 21.28 0.25
C SER A 219 16.95 21.34 0.67
N LEU A 220 16.31 20.18 0.88
CA LEU A 220 14.88 20.10 1.22
C LEU A 220 14.62 20.46 2.69
N LYS A 221 13.51 21.18 2.90
CA LYS A 221 13.02 21.50 4.24
C LYS A 221 12.41 20.25 4.92
N PRO A 222 12.55 20.10 6.24
CA PRO A 222 11.80 19.12 7.01
C PRO A 222 10.28 19.23 6.75
N ALA A 223 9.61 18.09 6.62
CA ALA A 223 8.21 18.02 6.19
C ALA A 223 7.20 18.14 7.33
N PHE A 224 7.61 17.82 8.57
CA PHE A 224 6.69 17.60 9.69
C PHE A 224 6.79 18.61 10.83
N THR A 225 7.57 19.69 10.65
CA THR A 225 7.72 20.74 11.67
C THR A 225 6.38 21.43 11.98
N GLY A 226 5.49 21.57 11.00
CA GLY A 226 4.15 22.12 11.24
C GLY A 226 3.32 21.28 12.22
N PHE A 227 3.43 19.95 12.18
CA PHE A 227 2.77 19.08 13.17
C PHE A 227 3.41 19.21 14.55
N ALA A 228 4.74 19.36 14.62
CA ALA A 228 5.43 19.61 15.87
C ALA A 228 4.92 20.90 16.55
N GLU A 229 4.78 21.99 15.78
CA GLU A 229 4.23 23.28 16.22
C GLU A 229 2.77 23.21 16.66
N MET A 230 1.98 22.29 16.09
CA MET A 230 0.59 22.02 16.51
C MET A 230 0.49 21.30 17.87
N GLY A 231 1.61 21.00 18.53
CA GLY A 231 1.65 20.41 19.87
C GLY A 231 2.07 18.93 19.89
N PHE A 232 2.26 18.29 18.75
CA PHE A 232 2.68 16.88 18.72
C PHE A 232 4.14 16.68 19.18
N ALA A 233 4.99 17.71 19.13
CA ALA A 233 6.30 17.66 19.79
C ALA A 233 6.18 17.52 21.31
N ARG A 234 5.14 18.12 21.92
CA ARG A 234 4.87 17.97 23.35
C ARG A 234 4.39 16.55 23.65
N VAL A 235 3.49 16.00 22.84
CA VAL A 235 3.02 14.60 22.97
C VAL A 235 4.22 13.64 22.92
N ALA A 236 5.14 13.85 21.97
CA ALA A 236 6.37 13.09 21.86
C ALA A 236 7.21 13.16 23.15
N LYS A 237 7.44 14.36 23.69
CA LYS A 237 8.21 14.54 24.93
C LYS A 237 7.52 13.98 26.18
N GLU A 238 6.19 14.10 26.27
CA GLU A 238 5.42 13.50 27.36
C GLU A 238 5.56 11.98 27.36
N ARG A 239 5.59 11.35 26.17
CA ARG A 239 5.78 9.90 26.04
C ARG A 239 7.24 9.48 26.20
N TYR A 240 8.18 10.28 25.69
CA TYR A 240 9.60 10.03 25.63
C TYR A 240 10.38 11.16 26.33
N PRO A 241 10.38 11.22 27.67
CA PRO A 241 11.00 12.32 28.42
C PRO A 241 12.53 12.38 28.27
N GLN A 242 13.16 11.33 27.76
CA GLN A 242 14.58 11.34 27.39
C GLN A 242 14.90 12.16 26.14
N ILE A 243 13.88 12.55 25.36
CA ILE A 243 14.06 13.42 24.19
C ILE A 243 14.05 14.88 24.66
N ASP A 244 15.22 15.50 24.69
CA ASP A 244 15.35 16.94 25.00
C ASP A 244 14.81 17.79 23.84
N GLU A 245 15.26 17.51 22.61
CA GLU A 245 14.78 18.13 21.38
C GLU A 245 14.47 17.05 20.34
N LEU A 246 13.32 17.18 19.67
CA LEU A 246 12.93 16.30 18.58
C LEU A 246 13.65 16.74 17.30
N VAL A 247 14.46 15.87 16.72
CA VAL A 247 15.23 16.17 15.52
C VAL A 247 14.39 15.86 14.28
N HIS A 248 14.10 16.89 13.50
CA HIS A 248 13.29 16.78 12.28
C HIS A 248 14.16 16.52 11.05
N VAL A 249 14.39 15.24 10.74
CA VAL A 249 15.24 14.82 9.61
C VAL A 249 14.44 14.44 8.37
N HIS A 250 13.15 14.14 8.52
CA HIS A 250 12.34 13.68 7.41
C HIS A 250 11.82 14.82 6.54
N THR A 251 11.94 14.65 5.23
CA THR A 251 11.52 15.58 4.16
C THR A 251 10.67 14.84 3.13
N GLY A 252 10.11 15.58 2.17
CA GLY A 252 9.44 14.97 1.01
C GLY A 252 10.35 14.16 0.08
N GLY A 253 11.68 14.22 0.27
CA GLY A 253 12.66 13.46 -0.53
C GLY A 253 13.05 12.12 0.10
N ASN A 254 12.89 11.97 1.41
CA ASN A 254 13.23 10.76 2.17
C ASN A 254 12.01 10.11 2.86
N SER A 255 10.80 10.64 2.63
CA SER A 255 9.51 10.04 3.00
C SER A 255 8.86 9.36 1.79
N SER A 256 7.87 8.48 2.03
CA SER A 256 7.11 7.87 0.94
C SER A 256 6.35 8.92 0.12
N GLY A 257 6.30 8.70 -1.20
CA GLY A 257 5.54 9.53 -2.11
C GLY A 257 4.04 9.28 -1.97
N ILE A 258 3.25 10.36 -2.07
CA ILE A 258 1.80 10.30 -2.25
C ILE A 258 1.53 9.95 -3.72
N VAL A 259 0.89 8.81 -3.96
CA VAL A 259 0.70 8.22 -5.29
C VAL A 259 -0.68 7.58 -5.42
N ASP A 260 -1.10 7.42 -6.66
CA ASP A 260 -2.29 6.64 -7.03
C ASP A 260 -1.82 5.29 -7.57
N GLY A 261 -2.52 4.21 -7.22
CA GLY A 261 -2.25 2.89 -7.79
C GLY A 261 -3.00 1.74 -7.13
N SER A 262 -2.89 0.56 -7.76
CA SER A 262 -3.44 -0.69 -7.24
C SER A 262 -2.45 -1.85 -7.44
N GLY A 263 -2.57 -2.88 -6.62
CA GLY A 263 -1.85 -4.14 -6.80
C GLY A 263 -2.66 -5.33 -6.28
N ILE A 264 -2.63 -6.45 -7.00
CA ILE A 264 -3.39 -7.66 -6.65
C ILE A 264 -2.54 -8.93 -6.84
N VAL A 265 -2.89 -9.96 -6.08
CA VAL A 265 -2.23 -11.27 -6.05
C VAL A 265 -3.31 -12.35 -6.13
N LEU A 266 -3.15 -13.28 -7.08
CA LEU A 266 -4.00 -14.46 -7.22
C LEU A 266 -3.46 -15.60 -6.36
N LEU A 267 -4.27 -16.08 -5.43
CA LEU A 267 -3.94 -17.15 -4.50
C LEU A 267 -4.90 -18.33 -4.64
N GLY A 268 -4.42 -19.52 -4.32
CA GLY A 268 -5.27 -20.71 -4.22
C GLY A 268 -4.53 -21.92 -3.70
N ASN A 269 -5.28 -23.00 -3.45
CA ASN A 269 -4.70 -24.30 -3.12
C ASN A 269 -4.17 -25.01 -4.39
N ALA A 270 -3.58 -26.20 -4.23
CA ALA A 270 -3.05 -26.97 -5.36
C ALA A 270 -4.12 -27.51 -6.33
N GLU A 271 -5.35 -27.71 -5.85
CA GLU A 271 -6.47 -28.23 -6.65
C GLU A 271 -6.99 -27.15 -7.60
N PHE A 272 -7.15 -25.93 -7.10
CA PHE A 272 -7.43 -24.75 -7.93
C PHE A 272 -6.40 -24.59 -9.04
N GLY A 273 -5.10 -24.66 -8.73
CA GLY A 273 -4.04 -24.52 -9.73
C GLY A 273 -4.17 -25.54 -10.87
N LYS A 274 -4.53 -26.79 -10.55
CA LYS A 274 -4.80 -27.82 -11.56
C LYS A 274 -6.05 -27.51 -12.39
N ALA A 275 -7.15 -27.11 -11.74
CA ALA A 275 -8.40 -26.79 -12.41
C ALA A 275 -8.27 -25.57 -13.34
N ALA A 276 -7.54 -24.54 -12.90
CA ALA A 276 -7.28 -23.32 -13.67
C ALA A 276 -6.12 -23.45 -14.67
N GLY A 277 -5.41 -24.57 -14.70
CA GLY A 277 -4.24 -24.77 -15.58
C GLY A 277 -3.03 -23.90 -15.22
N LEU A 278 -2.93 -23.44 -13.97
CA LEU A 278 -1.90 -22.50 -13.51
C LEU A 278 -0.79 -23.21 -12.72
N LYS A 279 0.44 -22.74 -12.91
CA LYS A 279 1.62 -23.21 -12.17
C LYS A 279 1.87 -22.32 -10.95
N PRO A 280 2.06 -22.90 -9.74
CA PRO A 280 2.37 -22.10 -8.57
C PRO A 280 3.74 -21.42 -8.73
N ARG A 281 3.81 -20.13 -8.38
CA ARG A 281 5.03 -19.30 -8.46
C ARG A 281 5.75 -19.20 -7.12
N ALA A 282 4.99 -19.20 -6.03
CA ALA A 282 5.49 -19.19 -4.66
C ALA A 282 4.47 -19.85 -3.72
N ARG A 283 4.91 -20.19 -2.51
CA ARG A 283 4.06 -20.74 -1.44
C ARG A 283 4.09 -19.81 -0.24
N ILE A 284 2.93 -19.46 0.30
CA ILE A 284 2.84 -18.70 1.55
C ILE A 284 3.29 -19.60 2.71
N ARG A 285 4.26 -19.13 3.48
CA ARG A 285 4.85 -19.91 4.57
C ARG A 285 4.20 -19.62 5.91
N ALA A 286 3.94 -18.35 6.18
CA ALA A 286 3.35 -17.84 7.40
C ALA A 286 2.87 -16.40 7.15
N TRP A 287 2.01 -15.92 8.04
CA TRP A 287 1.67 -14.52 8.21
C TRP A 287 1.50 -14.25 9.71
N ALA A 288 1.90 -13.06 10.14
CA ALA A 288 1.83 -12.64 11.53
C ALA A 288 1.38 -11.18 11.59
N SER A 289 0.81 -10.79 12.73
CA SER A 289 0.42 -9.41 13.00
C SER A 289 0.61 -9.12 14.47
N ILE A 290 1.25 -8.00 14.76
CA ILE A 290 1.45 -7.48 16.10
C ILE A 290 1.08 -6.00 16.13
N GLY A 291 0.83 -5.48 17.32
CA GLY A 291 0.82 -4.03 17.58
C GLY A 291 2.11 -3.61 18.27
N SER A 292 2.59 -2.41 17.97
CA SER A 292 3.65 -1.73 18.74
C SER A 292 3.08 -0.52 19.48
N GLU A 293 3.92 0.15 20.25
CA GLU A 293 3.55 1.39 20.93
C GLU A 293 3.05 2.46 19.92
N PRO A 294 1.89 3.10 20.16
CA PRO A 294 1.19 3.90 19.15
C PRO A 294 1.78 5.29 18.88
N THR A 295 2.58 5.86 19.79
CA THR A 295 3.18 7.20 19.65
C THR A 295 4.34 7.18 18.66
N ILE A 296 5.25 6.21 18.80
CA ILE A 296 6.36 6.00 17.85
C ILE A 296 5.88 5.33 16.56
N MET A 297 4.80 4.55 16.66
CA MET A 297 3.95 3.99 15.59
C MET A 297 4.62 3.00 14.63
N LEU A 298 5.85 3.24 14.19
CA LEU A 298 6.46 2.63 13.02
C LEU A 298 7.50 1.55 13.36
N THR A 299 7.47 1.00 14.57
CA THR A 299 8.47 0.03 15.07
C THR A 299 8.03 -1.43 15.01
N ALA A 300 6.73 -1.71 14.88
CA ALA A 300 6.20 -3.07 14.76
C ALA A 300 6.92 -3.98 13.73
N PRO A 301 7.44 -3.49 12.59
CA PRO A 301 8.15 -4.35 11.65
C PRO A 301 9.41 -5.05 12.21
N VAL A 302 9.99 -4.57 13.32
CA VAL A 302 11.18 -5.19 13.95
C VAL A 302 10.82 -6.47 14.70
N ASP A 303 9.63 -6.51 15.33
CA ASP A 303 9.23 -7.57 16.24
C ASP A 303 8.24 -8.57 15.61
N VAL A 304 7.75 -8.28 14.39
CA VAL A 304 6.83 -9.18 13.69
C VAL A 304 7.59 -10.42 13.18
N ALA A 305 7.44 -11.53 13.92
CA ALA A 305 8.08 -12.83 13.66
C ALA A 305 7.11 -13.86 13.07
#